data_AF-A0A350I752-F1
#
_entry.id   AF-A0A350I752-F1
#
_cell.length_a   1.000
_cell.length_b   1.000
_cell.length_c   1.000
_cell.angle_alpha   90.00
_cell.angle_beta   90.00
_cell.angle_gamma   90.00
#
_symmetry.space_group_name_H-M   'P 1'
#
loop_
_entity.id
_entity.type
_entity.pdbx_description
1 polymer ?
#
loop_
_entity_poly.entity_id
_entity_poly.type
_entity_poly.pdbx_seq_one_letter_code
_entity_poly.pdbx_strand_id
1 'polypeptide(L)'
;MGGPAWLVKACAKLQGQVTSGANAFGQKAASQALLADLGPTMKMKEAFAIRRELVINLFKNIPGIKCNDPKGAFYVFPDISEYFGKSDGHITINSSEDFCEAILENTHVALVPGIAFGNGNCFRLSYAASEKNLIDAIGRIKKYLSSFK
;
A
#
# COMPACT_ATOMS: atom_id res chain seq x y z
N MET A 1 6.28 -19.31 -17.54
CA MET A 1 4.92 -19.33 -16.95
C MET A 1 4.74 -20.67 -16.25
N GLY A 2 4.22 -20.68 -15.02
CA GLY A 2 3.82 -21.91 -14.33
C GLY A 2 2.33 -22.16 -14.54
N GLY A 3 1.94 -23.39 -14.92
CA GLY A 3 0.55 -23.76 -15.15
C GLY A 3 0.40 -24.93 -16.13
N PRO A 4 -0.83 -25.38 -16.44
CA PRO A 4 -1.09 -26.45 -17.38
C PRO A 4 -0.55 -26.15 -18.78
N ALA A 5 0.04 -27.14 -19.45
CA ALA A 5 0.73 -26.96 -20.73
C ALA A 5 -0.17 -26.37 -21.83
N TRP A 6 -1.44 -26.78 -21.90
CA TRP A 6 -2.39 -26.26 -22.88
C TRP A 6 -2.65 -24.76 -22.70
N LEU A 7 -2.74 -24.30 -21.45
CA LEU A 7 -2.98 -22.90 -21.11
C LEU A 7 -1.72 -22.06 -21.34
N VAL A 8 -0.56 -22.56 -20.92
CA VAL A 8 0.73 -21.89 -21.15
C VAL A 8 0.99 -21.66 -22.64
N LYS A 9 0.68 -22.65 -23.49
CA LYS A 9 0.78 -22.50 -24.95
C LYS A 9 -0.17 -21.43 -25.50
N ALA A 10 -1.41 -21.39 -25.01
CA ALA A 10 -2.38 -20.36 -25.40
C ALA A 10 -1.91 -18.95 -24.99
N CYS A 11 -1.43 -18.78 -23.75
CA CYS A 11 -0.88 -17.51 -23.27
C CYS A 11 0.36 -17.08 -24.06
N ALA A 12 1.25 -18.02 -24.43
CA ALA A 12 2.43 -17.71 -25.23
C ALA A 12 2.07 -17.25 -26.65
N LYS A 13 1.06 -17.88 -27.28
CA LYS A 13 0.53 -17.43 -28.57
C LYS A 13 -0.01 -16.00 -28.49
N LEU A 14 -0.75 -15.67 -27.44
CA LEU A 14 -1.26 -14.31 -27.21
C LEU A 14 -0.10 -13.32 -27.01
N GLN A 15 0.84 -13.63 -26.11
CA GLN A 15 1.98 -12.75 -25.81
C GLN A 15 2.80 -12.42 -27.06
N GLY A 16 3.02 -13.41 -27.94
CA GLY A 16 3.75 -13.23 -29.19
C GLY A 16 3.16 -12.16 -30.13
N GLN A 17 1.85 -11.90 -30.04
CA GLN A 17 1.15 -10.91 -30.86
C GLN A 17 0.91 -9.57 -30.14
N VAL A 18 1.11 -9.51 -28.81
CA VAL A 18 0.82 -8.29 -28.01
C VAL A 18 2.11 -7.58 -27.58
N THR A 19 3.10 -8.33 -27.08
CA THR A 19 4.33 -7.75 -26.51
C THR A 19 5.61 -8.44 -27.00
N SER A 20 5.49 -9.51 -27.79
CA SER A 20 6.59 -10.41 -28.11
C SER A 20 7.20 -11.03 -26.84
N GLY A 21 8.41 -10.64 -26.45
CA GLY A 21 9.11 -11.13 -25.26
C GLY A 21 9.51 -9.99 -24.34
N ALA A 22 9.68 -10.28 -23.05
CA ALA A 22 10.27 -9.33 -22.11
C ALA A 22 11.69 -8.92 -22.56
N ASN A 23 12.14 -7.73 -22.17
CA ASN A 23 13.44 -7.22 -22.58
C ASN A 23 14.60 -8.17 -22.18
N ALA A 24 15.58 -8.34 -23.06
CA ALA A 24 16.65 -9.33 -22.91
C ALA A 24 17.52 -9.12 -21.66
N PHE A 25 17.82 -7.86 -21.31
CA PHE A 25 18.62 -7.52 -20.14
C PHE A 25 17.91 -7.88 -18.82
N GLY A 26 16.60 -7.62 -18.74
CA GLY A 26 15.76 -7.99 -17.61
C GLY A 26 15.67 -9.51 -17.43
N GLN A 27 15.63 -10.28 -18.53
CA GLN A 27 15.69 -11.74 -18.46
C GLN A 27 17.03 -12.23 -17.89
N LYS A 28 18.16 -11.62 -18.30
CA LYS A 28 19.48 -11.95 -17.75
C LYS A 28 19.60 -11.58 -16.27
N ALA A 29 19.13 -10.40 -15.89
CA ALA A 29 19.09 -9.96 -14.49
C ALA A 29 18.21 -10.88 -13.63
N ALA A 30 17.03 -11.25 -14.11
CA ALA A 30 16.12 -12.16 -13.40
C ALA A 30 16.72 -13.56 -13.23
N SER A 31 17.41 -14.07 -14.26
CA SER A 31 18.13 -15.36 -14.15
C SER A 31 19.20 -15.33 -13.06
N GLN A 32 19.95 -14.22 -12.94
CA GLN A 32 20.93 -14.08 -11.87
C GLN A 32 20.26 -13.95 -10.50
N ALA A 33 19.20 -13.13 -10.41
CA ALA A 33 18.45 -12.96 -9.16
C ALA A 33 17.82 -14.27 -8.64
N LEU A 34 17.39 -15.17 -9.53
CA LEU A 34 16.82 -16.48 -9.16
C LEU A 34 17.87 -17.48 -8.68
N LEU A 35 19.11 -17.38 -9.17
CA LEU A 35 20.19 -18.30 -8.85
C LEU A 35 21.07 -17.80 -7.68
N ALA A 36 20.99 -16.52 -7.36
CA ALA A 36 21.72 -15.90 -6.26
C ALA A 36 21.19 -16.33 -4.89
N ASP A 37 22.03 -16.16 -3.87
CA ASP A 37 21.61 -16.32 -2.48
C ASP A 37 20.50 -15.33 -2.09
N LEU A 38 19.59 -15.79 -1.22
CA LEU A 38 18.43 -15.01 -0.79
C LEU A 38 18.75 -13.99 0.31
N GLY A 39 20.01 -13.83 0.72
CA GLY A 39 20.44 -12.90 1.77
C GLY A 39 19.86 -11.49 1.63
N PRO A 40 19.89 -10.83 0.46
CA PRO A 40 19.25 -9.53 0.26
C PRO A 40 17.73 -9.57 0.52
N THR A 41 17.05 -10.61 0.06
CA THR A 41 15.60 -10.82 0.26
C THR A 41 15.28 -11.00 1.75
N MET A 42 16.10 -11.74 2.49
CA MET A 42 15.92 -11.95 3.93
C MET A 42 16.08 -10.64 4.71
N LYS A 43 17.10 -9.84 4.37
CA LYS A 43 17.28 -8.49 4.95
C LYS A 43 16.10 -7.56 4.62
N MET A 44 15.58 -7.62 3.40
CA MET A 44 14.38 -6.85 3.02
C MET A 44 13.15 -7.29 3.82
N LYS A 45 12.94 -8.60 4.01
CA LYS A 45 11.84 -9.15 4.80
C LYS A 45 11.88 -8.61 6.24
N GLU A 46 13.04 -8.61 6.87
CA GLU A 46 13.25 -8.06 8.23
C GLU A 46 12.92 -6.56 8.27
N ALA A 47 13.47 -5.78 7.33
CA ALA A 47 13.21 -4.34 7.25
C ALA A 47 11.71 -4.03 7.04
N PHE A 48 11.00 -4.81 6.23
CA PHE A 48 9.56 -4.65 6.01
C PHE A 48 8.74 -5.08 7.23
N ALA A 49 9.18 -6.09 8.00
CA ALA A 49 8.52 -6.47 9.24
C ALA A 49 8.58 -5.36 10.29
N ILE A 50 9.76 -4.73 10.46
CA ILE A 50 9.95 -3.59 11.37
C ILE A 50 9.06 -2.41 10.95
N ARG A 51 9.05 -2.05 9.66
CA ARG A 51 8.21 -0.96 9.14
C ARG A 51 6.72 -1.24 9.29
N ARG A 52 6.30 -2.50 9.09
CA ARG A 52 4.91 -2.92 9.31
C ARG A 52 4.49 -2.65 10.75
N GLU A 53 5.28 -3.13 11.72
CA GLU A 53 4.98 -2.95 13.14
C GLU A 53 4.95 -1.47 13.53
N LEU A 54 5.93 -0.69 13.04
CA LEU A 54 5.97 0.76 13.22
C LEU A 54 4.67 1.43 12.73
N VAL A 55 4.26 1.17 11.50
CA VAL A 55 3.07 1.77 10.89
C VAL A 55 1.79 1.36 11.63
N ILE A 56 1.64 0.08 11.98
CA ILE A 56 0.50 -0.41 12.75
C ILE A 56 0.43 0.32 14.10
N ASN A 57 1.55 0.45 14.81
CA ASN A 57 1.59 1.11 16.10
C ASN A 57 1.28 2.61 16.00
N LEU A 58 1.74 3.29 14.94
CA LEU A 58 1.41 4.69 14.72
C LEU A 58 -0.08 4.89 14.46
N PHE A 59 -0.71 4.07 13.60
CA PHE A 59 -2.15 4.17 13.32
C PHE A 59 -3.03 3.77 14.50
N LYS A 60 -2.62 2.79 15.33
CA LYS A 60 -3.33 2.44 16.57
C LYS A 60 -3.47 3.63 17.53
N ASN A 61 -2.57 4.61 17.42
CA ASN A 61 -2.59 5.82 18.24
C ASN A 61 -3.42 6.97 17.64
N ILE A 62 -4.20 6.71 16.58
CA ILE A 62 -5.12 7.67 15.96
C ILE A 62 -6.56 7.20 16.24
N PRO A 63 -7.34 7.93 17.07
CA PRO A 63 -8.73 7.57 17.35
C PRO A 63 -9.55 7.44 16.07
N GLY A 64 -10.44 6.44 15.97
CA GLY A 64 -11.30 6.25 14.79
C GLY A 64 -10.65 5.54 13.60
N ILE A 65 -9.35 5.21 13.65
CA ILE A 65 -8.70 4.35 12.65
C ILE A 65 -8.52 2.93 13.21
N LYS A 66 -9.01 1.94 12.47
CA LYS A 66 -8.77 0.51 12.77
C LYS A 66 -7.81 -0.08 11.76
N CYS A 67 -6.53 -0.19 12.14
CA CYS A 67 -5.50 -0.78 11.28
C CYS A 67 -5.52 -2.30 11.36
N ASN A 68 -5.50 -2.96 10.19
CA ASN A 68 -5.32 -4.40 10.09
C ASN A 68 -3.87 -4.85 10.39
N ASP A 69 -3.68 -6.13 10.69
CA ASP A 69 -2.36 -6.76 10.89
C ASP A 69 -2.00 -7.71 9.72
N PRO A 70 -1.46 -7.17 8.60
CA PRO A 70 -1.17 -7.95 7.41
C PRO A 70 -0.02 -8.94 7.61
N LYS A 71 -0.20 -10.18 7.16
CA LYS A 71 0.82 -11.24 7.26
C LYS A 71 1.86 -11.21 6.12
N GLY A 72 1.66 -10.39 5.10
CA GLY A 72 2.57 -10.25 3.97
C GLY A 72 2.31 -8.99 3.14
N ALA A 73 2.98 -8.90 1.98
CA ALA A 73 3.09 -7.68 1.18
C ALA A 73 3.72 -6.51 1.96
N PHE A 74 3.55 -5.28 1.47
CA PHE A 74 4.06 -4.05 2.08
C PHE A 74 3.00 -2.95 2.21
N TYR A 75 1.74 -3.35 2.43
CA TYR A 75 0.61 -2.44 2.56
C TYR A 75 -0.15 -2.66 3.87
N VAL A 76 -0.65 -1.58 4.47
CA VAL A 76 -1.76 -1.62 5.43
C VAL A 76 -3.03 -1.13 4.74
N PHE A 77 -4.17 -1.58 5.26
CA PHE A 77 -5.49 -1.25 4.74
C PHE A 77 -6.44 -0.86 5.89
N PRO A 78 -6.20 0.29 6.55
CA PRO A 78 -6.94 0.68 7.73
C PRO A 78 -8.38 1.09 7.39
N ASP A 79 -9.31 0.75 8.28
CA ASP A 79 -10.69 1.20 8.23
C ASP A 79 -10.81 2.59 8.86
N ILE A 80 -11.56 3.47 8.19
CA ILE A 80 -11.81 4.88 8.49
C ILE A 80 -13.30 5.20 8.57
N SER A 81 -14.17 4.19 8.66
CA SER A 81 -15.62 4.36 8.68
C SER A 81 -16.10 5.27 9.83
N GLU A 82 -15.36 5.35 10.94
CA GLU A 82 -15.65 6.26 12.04
C GLU A 82 -15.40 7.75 11.73
N TYR A 83 -14.79 8.07 10.59
CA TYR A 83 -14.64 9.45 10.11
C TYR A 83 -15.78 9.87 9.18
N PHE A 84 -16.65 8.96 8.75
CA PHE A 84 -17.74 9.31 7.86
C PHE A 84 -18.80 10.15 8.60
N GLY A 85 -19.16 11.28 7.99
CA GLY A 85 -20.01 12.32 8.57
C GLY A 85 -19.28 13.31 9.49
N LYS A 86 -17.99 13.10 9.82
CA LYS A 86 -17.22 14.04 10.64
C LYS A 86 -16.73 15.22 9.83
N SER A 87 -16.59 16.36 10.50
CA SER A 87 -16.11 17.61 9.88
C SER A 87 -15.06 18.32 10.73
N ASP A 88 -14.11 18.98 10.07
CA ASP A 88 -13.17 19.92 10.70
C ASP A 88 -13.67 21.38 10.69
N GLY A 89 -14.92 21.60 10.24
CA GLY A 89 -15.53 22.91 10.06
C GLY A 89 -15.42 23.48 8.63
N HIS A 90 -14.58 22.87 7.79
CA HIS A 90 -14.40 23.26 6.39
C HIS A 90 -14.71 22.10 5.43
N ILE A 91 -14.24 20.91 5.77
CA ILE A 91 -14.39 19.68 5.00
C ILE A 91 -15.21 18.69 5.83
N THR A 92 -16.08 17.93 5.15
CA THR A 92 -16.80 16.79 5.74
C THR A 92 -16.39 15.54 4.98
N ILE A 93 -16.01 14.49 5.70
CA ILE A 93 -15.61 13.22 5.10
C ILE A 93 -16.86 12.35 4.95
N ASN A 94 -17.27 12.01 3.72
CA ASN A 94 -18.40 11.09 3.49
C ASN A 94 -17.98 9.79 2.81
N SER A 95 -16.74 9.70 2.33
CA SER A 95 -16.24 8.56 1.59
C SER A 95 -14.74 8.35 1.81
N SER A 96 -14.19 7.21 1.37
CA SER A 96 -12.74 7.02 1.34
C SER A 96 -12.02 7.98 0.39
N GLU A 97 -12.70 8.49 -0.63
CA GLU A 97 -12.13 9.47 -1.58
C GLU A 97 -11.98 10.81 -0.89
N ASP A 98 -13.05 11.32 -0.27
CA ASP A 98 -13.05 12.55 0.53
C ASP A 98 -11.94 12.49 1.60
N PHE A 99 -11.81 11.36 2.30
CA PHE A 99 -10.76 11.16 3.29
C PHE A 99 -9.36 11.29 2.67
N CYS A 100 -9.10 10.59 1.57
CA CYS A 100 -7.77 10.59 0.96
C CYS A 100 -7.42 11.95 0.34
N GLU A 101 -8.41 12.65 -0.23
CA GLU A 101 -8.25 13.99 -0.79
C GLU A 101 -7.97 15.01 0.31
N ALA A 102 -8.78 15.03 1.38
CA ALA A 102 -8.56 15.92 2.52
C ALA A 102 -7.17 15.71 3.15
N ILE A 103 -6.73 14.46 3.27
CA ILE A 103 -5.39 14.12 3.77
C ILE A 103 -4.31 14.61 2.80
N LEU A 104 -4.46 14.40 1.50
CA LEU A 104 -3.49 14.83 0.51
C LEU A 104 -3.31 16.37 0.53
N GLU A 105 -4.41 17.11 0.48
CA GLU A 105 -4.39 18.57 0.40
C GLU A 105 -3.85 19.22 1.68
N ASN A 106 -4.24 18.72 2.85
CA ASN A 106 -3.91 19.35 4.13
C ASN A 106 -2.64 18.81 4.79
N THR A 107 -2.21 17.60 4.41
CA THR A 107 -1.02 16.98 5.01
C THR A 107 0.08 16.70 4.02
N HIS A 108 -0.14 16.82 2.71
CA HIS A 108 0.81 16.41 1.66
C HIS A 108 1.24 14.94 1.79
N VAL A 109 0.29 14.06 2.14
CA VAL A 109 0.48 12.61 2.18
C VAL A 109 -0.48 11.96 1.20
N ALA A 110 0.07 11.34 0.16
CA ALA A 110 -0.72 10.62 -0.84
C ALA A 110 -1.09 9.21 -0.35
N LEU A 111 -2.39 8.92 -0.33
CA LEU A 111 -2.99 7.63 -0.02
C LEU A 111 -3.80 7.14 -1.22
N VAL A 112 -4.21 5.88 -1.22
CA VAL A 112 -5.15 5.37 -2.24
C VAL A 112 -6.47 5.01 -1.58
N PRO A 113 -7.61 5.55 -2.05
CA PRO A 113 -8.91 5.27 -1.44
C PRO A 113 -9.28 3.80 -1.58
N GLY A 114 -9.91 3.23 -0.56
CA GLY A 114 -10.26 1.83 -0.49
C GLY A 114 -11.30 1.41 -1.52
N ILE A 115 -12.15 2.35 -1.98
CA ILE A 115 -13.14 2.09 -3.03
C ILE A 115 -12.50 1.59 -4.33
N ALA A 116 -11.26 2.00 -4.64
CA ALA A 116 -10.49 1.50 -5.79
C ALA A 116 -10.15 -0.01 -5.67
N PHE A 117 -10.29 -0.59 -4.47
CA PHE A 117 -10.10 -2.01 -4.18
C PHE A 117 -11.40 -2.72 -3.80
N GLY A 118 -12.56 -2.07 -3.97
CA GLY A 118 -13.88 -2.63 -3.66
C GLY A 118 -14.31 -2.52 -2.20
N ASN A 119 -13.60 -1.78 -1.35
CA ASN A 119 -14.01 -1.51 0.03
C ASN A 119 -13.90 -0.02 0.38
N GLY A 120 -15.01 0.69 0.29
CA GLY A 120 -15.09 2.14 0.53
C GLY A 120 -14.87 2.58 1.97
N ASN A 121 -14.76 1.67 2.93
CA ASN A 121 -14.52 2.02 4.34
C ASN A 121 -13.03 2.16 4.67
N CYS A 122 -12.14 1.87 3.73
CA CYS A 122 -10.70 1.80 3.99
C CYS A 122 -9.90 2.77 3.14
N PHE A 123 -8.60 2.85 3.41
CA PHE A 123 -7.59 3.37 2.48
C PHE A 123 -6.37 2.45 2.45
N ARG A 124 -5.55 2.53 1.41
CA ARG A 124 -4.28 1.78 1.32
C ARG A 124 -3.09 2.71 1.54
N LEU A 125 -2.19 2.31 2.43
CA LEU A 125 -0.87 2.92 2.60
C LEU A 125 0.23 1.89 2.30
N SER A 126 1.20 2.28 1.47
CA SER A 126 2.44 1.53 1.24
C SER A 126 3.48 1.92 2.28
N TYR A 127 4.05 0.93 2.98
CA TYR A 127 5.16 1.15 3.90
C TYR A 127 6.54 0.80 3.30
N ALA A 128 6.62 0.77 1.97
CA ALA A 128 7.87 0.72 1.20
C ALA A 128 8.55 2.10 1.11
N ALA A 129 8.81 2.70 2.28
CA ALA A 129 9.50 3.97 2.43
C ALA A 129 10.47 3.93 3.61
N SER A 130 11.21 5.02 3.85
CA SER A 130 12.05 5.13 5.05
C SER A 130 11.19 5.28 6.30
N GLU A 131 11.67 4.75 7.43
CA GLU A 131 10.98 4.86 8.72
C GLU A 131 10.75 6.33 9.11
N LYS A 132 11.73 7.20 8.85
CA LYS A 132 11.60 8.66 9.03
C LYS A 132 10.41 9.24 8.29
N ASN A 133 10.24 8.89 7.00
CA ASN A 133 9.13 9.40 6.20
C ASN A 133 7.79 8.82 6.69
N LEU A 134 7.76 7.56 7.13
CA LEU A 134 6.54 6.94 7.67
C LEU A 134 6.10 7.61 8.98
N ILE A 135 7.04 7.87 9.89
CA ILE A 135 6.77 8.57 11.16
C ILE A 135 6.24 9.97 10.89
N ASP A 136 6.91 10.72 10.01
CA ASP A 136 6.51 12.08 9.65
C ASP A 136 5.13 12.12 8.98
N ALA A 137 4.90 11.28 7.97
CA ALA A 137 3.63 11.22 7.24
C ALA A 137 2.45 10.87 8.15
N ILE A 138 2.58 9.82 8.97
CA ILE A 138 1.51 9.40 9.88
C ILE A 138 1.34 10.41 11.03
N GLY A 139 2.42 11.08 11.45
CA GLY A 139 2.37 12.19 12.40
C GLY A 139 1.54 13.37 11.89
N ARG A 140 1.74 13.77 10.62
CA ARG A 140 0.93 14.81 9.97
C ARG A 140 -0.54 14.41 9.86
N ILE A 141 -0.82 13.17 9.45
CA ILE A 141 -2.18 12.60 9.41
C ILE A 141 -2.83 12.67 10.80
N LYS A 142 -2.16 12.17 11.83
CA LYS A 142 -2.67 12.19 13.21
C LYS A 142 -3.01 13.59 13.68
N LYS A 143 -2.13 14.55 13.41
CA LYS A 143 -2.33 15.95 13.79
C LYS A 143 -3.55 16.54 13.10
N TYR A 144 -3.69 16.35 11.79
CA TYR A 144 -4.83 16.86 11.04
C TYR A 144 -6.15 16.23 11.50
N LEU A 145 -6.20 14.90 11.64
CA LEU A 145 -7.41 14.21 12.07
C LEU A 145 -7.90 14.56 13.48
N SER A 146 -7.07 15.23 14.29
CA SER A 146 -7.47 15.72 15.62
C SER A 146 -8.45 16.92 15.59
N SER A 147 -8.59 17.60 14.45
CA SER A 147 -9.56 18.69 14.28
C SER A 147 -10.97 18.21 13.93
N PHE A 148 -11.14 16.97 13.49
CA PHE A 148 -12.43 16.41 13.07
C PHE A 148 -13.30 16.05 14.28
N LYS A 149 -14.56 16.47 14.24
CA LYS A 149 -15.59 16.18 15.26
C LYS A 149 -16.68 15.30 14.68
#